data_AF-A0A2E1ZMI0-F1
#
_entry.id   AF-A0A2E1ZMI0-F1
#
_cell.length_a   1.000
_cell.length_b   1.000
_cell.length_c   1.000
_cell.angle_alpha   90.00
_cell.angle_beta   90.00
_cell.angle_gamma   90.00
#
_symmetry.space_group_name_H-M   'P 1'
#
loop_
_entity.id
_entity.type
_entity.pdbx_description
1 polymer ?
#
loop_
_entity_poly.entity_id
_entity_poly.type
_entity_poly.pdbx_seq_one_letter_code
_entity_poly.pdbx_strand_id
1 'polypeptide(L)'
;LEHHRKIGSEEDPDLHRYQRYPVSAVSLKRKAVRDIMGKTTWNYFRIVFNANKILYLDNANKTRFSLRQLVKRFHAPITVNLILLTGLAALGMPLLYLLWVVSYFSFYMFFSRIRNLAEHAAVPDLLNDDPLMNTRTTIPSWWERLTVAPNSVCYHLEHHLVPSVPKYRLAGFHRALIKRGVLDSADISIGYVQLVRKLIVAPT
;
A
#
# COMPACT_ATOMS: atom_id res chain seq x y z
N LEU A 1 -4.61 10.93 -11.28
CA LEU A 1 -5.08 9.77 -10.48
C LEU A 1 -6.22 10.29 -9.61
N GLU A 2 -7.39 9.65 -9.58
CA GLU A 2 -8.60 10.16 -8.87
C GLU A 2 -8.33 10.48 -7.39
N HIS A 3 -7.50 9.68 -6.71
CA HIS A 3 -7.09 9.92 -5.32
C HIS A 3 -6.57 11.34 -5.08
N HIS A 4 -5.63 11.87 -5.89
CA HIS A 4 -5.12 13.24 -5.68
C HIS A 4 -6.20 14.32 -5.88
N ARG A 5 -7.24 14.02 -6.67
CA ARG A 5 -8.31 14.97 -6.98
C ARG A 5 -9.39 14.99 -5.89
N LYS A 6 -9.59 13.85 -5.22
CA LYS A 6 -10.69 13.61 -4.28
C LYS A 6 -10.23 13.40 -2.84
N ILE A 7 -8.93 13.47 -2.58
CA ILE A 7 -8.39 13.46 -1.22
C ILE A 7 -9.02 14.57 -0.38
N GLY A 8 -9.24 14.30 0.91
CA GLY A 8 -9.98 15.23 1.77
C GLY A 8 -11.48 15.16 1.60
N SER A 9 -12.01 14.16 0.90
CA SER A 9 -13.46 14.00 0.72
C SER A 9 -13.90 12.54 0.84
N GLU A 10 -15.19 12.33 1.05
CA GLU A 10 -15.81 11.00 1.06
C GLU A 10 -15.71 10.27 -0.30
N GLU A 11 -15.42 11.00 -1.37
CA GLU A 11 -15.25 10.47 -2.73
C GLU A 11 -13.84 9.91 -2.99
N ASP A 12 -12.91 10.02 -2.03
CA ASP A 12 -11.58 9.41 -2.20
C ASP A 12 -11.70 7.88 -2.32
N PRO A 13 -11.28 7.28 -3.44
CA PRO A 13 -11.38 5.83 -3.65
C PRO A 13 -10.60 5.02 -2.59
N ASP A 14 -9.59 5.63 -1.94
CA ASP A 14 -8.73 4.98 -0.98
C ASP A 14 -9.15 5.22 0.49
N LEU A 15 -10.14 6.09 0.76
CA LEU A 15 -10.59 6.45 2.11
C LEU A 15 -10.92 5.23 2.99
N HIS A 16 -11.56 4.23 2.39
CA HIS A 16 -11.96 3.00 3.06
C HIS A 16 -10.79 2.21 3.70
N ARG A 17 -9.55 2.46 3.27
CA ARG A 17 -8.34 1.78 3.75
C ARG A 17 -7.88 2.31 5.11
N TYR A 18 -8.09 3.60 5.39
CA TYR A 18 -7.52 4.29 6.55
C TYR A 18 -8.53 5.02 7.44
N GLN A 19 -9.76 5.29 6.99
CA GLN A 19 -10.76 6.06 7.74
C GLN A 19 -11.11 5.51 9.14
N ARG A 20 -10.85 4.23 9.40
CA ARG A 20 -11.16 3.59 10.69
C ARG A 20 -10.03 3.68 11.72
N TYR A 21 -8.95 4.38 11.41
CA TYR A 21 -7.79 4.53 12.28
C TYR A 21 -7.87 5.85 13.05
N PRO A 22 -7.38 5.91 14.29
CA PRO A 22 -6.68 4.85 15.04
C PRO A 22 -7.58 3.66 15.47
N VAL A 23 -6.96 2.50 15.72
CA VAL A 23 -7.65 1.26 16.17
C VAL A 23 -7.00 0.69 17.42
N SER A 24 -7.62 -0.29 18.11
CA SER A 24 -6.92 -0.97 19.21
C SER A 24 -5.68 -1.75 18.75
N ALA A 25 -4.69 -1.91 19.63
CA ALA A 25 -3.47 -2.68 19.36
C ALA A 25 -3.78 -4.12 18.91
N VAL A 26 -4.80 -4.74 19.52
CA VAL A 26 -5.28 -6.09 19.16
C VAL A 26 -5.81 -6.12 17.72
N SER A 27 -6.58 -5.11 17.32
CA SER A 27 -7.12 -5.00 15.95
C SER A 27 -6.00 -4.82 14.92
N LEU A 28 -4.99 -4.01 15.23
CA LEU A 28 -3.82 -3.81 14.36
C LEU A 28 -2.99 -5.10 14.24
N LYS A 29 -2.67 -5.77 15.37
CA LYS A 29 -1.96 -7.05 15.39
C LYS A 29 -2.68 -8.11 14.57
N ARG A 30 -3.99 -8.26 14.73
CA ARG A 30 -4.80 -9.20 13.94
C ARG A 30 -4.71 -8.93 12.43
N LYS A 31 -4.74 -7.65 12.03
CA LYS A 31 -4.59 -7.26 10.61
C LYS A 31 -3.20 -7.62 10.09
N ALA A 32 -2.15 -7.31 10.85
CA ALA A 32 -0.76 -7.65 10.50
C ALA A 32 -0.56 -9.16 10.33
N VAL A 33 -1.02 -9.96 11.30
CA VAL A 33 -0.94 -11.44 11.22
C VAL A 33 -1.67 -11.96 9.98
N ARG A 34 -2.88 -11.44 9.68
CA ARG A 34 -3.64 -11.83 8.49
C ARG A 34 -2.91 -11.51 7.18
N ASP A 35 -2.15 -10.41 7.13
CA ASP A 35 -1.33 -10.07 5.97
C ASP A 35 -0.15 -11.03 5.82
N ILE A 36 0.59 -11.28 6.91
CA ILE A 36 1.76 -12.17 6.93
C ILE A 36 1.37 -13.62 6.61
N MET A 37 0.20 -14.08 7.03
CA MET A 37 -0.33 -15.41 6.71
C MET A 37 -0.91 -15.51 5.28
N GLY A 38 -0.86 -14.44 4.47
CA GLY A 38 -1.30 -14.44 3.07
C GLY A 38 -2.81 -14.41 2.84
N LYS A 39 -3.61 -14.39 3.90
CA LYS A 39 -5.08 -14.35 3.81
C LYS A 39 -5.56 -13.07 3.11
N THR A 40 -4.88 -11.95 3.32
CA THR A 40 -5.20 -10.70 2.61
C THR A 40 -4.90 -10.80 1.11
N THR A 41 -3.76 -11.39 0.74
CA THR A 41 -3.39 -11.63 -0.67
C THR A 41 -4.41 -12.54 -1.36
N TRP A 42 -4.85 -13.62 -0.70
CA TRP A 42 -5.87 -14.51 -1.26
C TRP A 42 -7.21 -13.79 -1.49
N ASN A 43 -7.64 -12.97 -0.54
CA ASN A 43 -8.85 -12.17 -0.69
C ASN A 43 -8.74 -11.16 -1.85
N TYR A 44 -7.56 -10.54 -2.01
CA TYR A 44 -7.28 -9.66 -3.15
C TYR A 44 -7.42 -10.40 -4.49
N PHE A 45 -6.83 -11.60 -4.62
CA PHE A 45 -7.00 -12.41 -5.83
C PHE A 45 -8.46 -12.75 -6.12
N ARG A 46 -9.26 -13.10 -5.10
CA ARG A 46 -10.70 -13.34 -5.27
C ARG A 46 -11.42 -12.11 -5.81
N ILE A 47 -11.15 -10.92 -5.26
CA ILE A 47 -11.76 -9.65 -5.72
C ILE A 47 -11.37 -9.38 -7.17
N VAL A 48 -10.08 -9.47 -7.50
CA VAL A 48 -9.56 -9.23 -8.85
C VAL A 48 -10.13 -10.23 -9.85
N PHE A 49 -10.21 -11.51 -9.49
CA PHE A 49 -10.74 -12.56 -10.36
C PHE A 49 -12.24 -12.37 -10.59
N ASN A 50 -12.99 -11.99 -9.55
CA ASN A 50 -14.42 -11.68 -9.68
C ASN A 50 -14.65 -10.45 -10.58
N ALA A 51 -13.92 -9.36 -10.34
CA ALA A 51 -14.02 -8.13 -11.13
C ALA A 51 -13.70 -8.36 -12.63
N ASN A 52 -12.79 -9.31 -12.91
CA ASN A 52 -12.41 -9.68 -14.28
C ASN A 52 -13.25 -10.84 -14.86
N LYS A 53 -14.31 -11.28 -14.17
CA LYS A 53 -15.19 -12.41 -14.58
C LYS A 53 -14.43 -13.72 -14.81
N ILE A 54 -13.32 -13.92 -14.10
CA ILE A 54 -12.58 -15.18 -14.09
C ILE A 54 -13.29 -16.16 -13.17
N LEU A 55 -13.65 -15.70 -11.97
CA LEU A 55 -14.56 -16.39 -11.06
C LEU A 55 -15.90 -15.66 -11.11
N TYR A 56 -16.99 -16.36 -11.38
CA TYR A 56 -18.33 -15.76 -11.47
C TYR A 56 -19.41 -16.79 -11.12
N LEU A 57 -20.60 -16.29 -10.77
CA LEU A 57 -21.78 -17.14 -10.56
C LEU A 57 -22.52 -17.28 -11.90
N ASP A 58 -22.85 -18.52 -12.28
CA ASP A 58 -23.74 -18.78 -13.41
C ASP A 58 -25.21 -18.59 -13.02
N ASN A 59 -26.12 -18.75 -13.99
CA ASN A 59 -27.57 -18.60 -13.78
C ASN A 59 -28.15 -19.60 -12.75
N ALA A 60 -27.40 -20.65 -12.40
CA ALA A 60 -27.77 -21.63 -11.39
C ALA A 60 -27.08 -21.34 -10.03
N ASN A 61 -26.54 -20.14 -9.83
CA ASN A 61 -25.77 -19.72 -8.66
C ASN A 61 -24.56 -20.63 -8.35
N LYS A 62 -23.98 -21.29 -9.36
CA LYS A 62 -22.76 -22.09 -9.19
C LYS A 62 -21.54 -21.25 -9.54
N THR A 63 -20.50 -21.33 -8.71
CA THR A 63 -19.22 -20.68 -9.01
C THR A 63 -18.55 -21.38 -10.19
N ARG A 64 -18.23 -20.62 -11.24
CA ARG A 64 -17.53 -21.09 -12.44
C ARG A 64 -16.20 -20.37 -12.59
N PHE A 65 -15.26 -21.06 -13.22
CA PHE A 65 -13.95 -20.53 -13.58
C PHE A 65 -13.82 -20.41 -15.09
N SER A 66 -13.48 -19.21 -15.60
CA SER A 66 -13.25 -18.98 -17.02
C SER A 66 -11.76 -18.92 -17.35
N LEU A 67 -11.23 -20.02 -17.87
CA LEU A 67 -9.85 -20.05 -18.39
C LEU A 67 -9.67 -19.05 -19.55
N ARG A 68 -10.69 -18.87 -20.39
CA ARG A 68 -10.67 -17.88 -21.47
C ARG A 68 -10.49 -16.47 -20.93
N GLN A 69 -11.22 -16.07 -19.88
CA GLN A 69 -11.04 -14.74 -19.27
C GLN A 69 -9.71 -14.64 -18.54
N LEU A 70 -9.25 -15.71 -17.86
CA LEU A 70 -7.94 -15.72 -17.22
C LEU A 70 -6.84 -15.40 -18.23
N VAL A 71 -6.75 -16.16 -19.32
CA VAL A 71 -5.73 -15.93 -20.36
C VAL A 71 -5.94 -14.55 -21.00
N LYS A 72 -7.16 -14.19 -21.39
CA LYS A 72 -7.42 -12.89 -22.03
C LYS A 72 -6.96 -11.71 -21.15
N ARG A 73 -7.25 -11.74 -19.84
CA ARG A 73 -6.98 -10.63 -18.91
C ARG A 73 -5.59 -10.68 -18.28
N PHE A 74 -4.98 -11.87 -18.16
CA PHE A 74 -3.73 -12.10 -17.43
C PHE A 74 -2.64 -12.77 -18.29
N HIS A 75 -2.77 -12.83 -19.62
CA HIS A 75 -1.72 -13.42 -20.48
C HIS A 75 -0.36 -12.77 -20.21
N ALA A 76 -0.26 -11.43 -20.16
CA ALA A 76 1.01 -10.75 -19.90
C ALA A 76 1.67 -11.16 -18.57
N PRO A 77 1.02 -11.06 -17.39
CA PRO A 77 1.62 -11.52 -16.14
C PRO A 77 1.88 -13.04 -16.14
N ILE A 78 1.01 -13.87 -16.74
CA ILE A 78 1.25 -15.31 -16.86
C ILE A 78 2.53 -15.58 -17.66
N THR A 79 2.67 -14.97 -18.84
CA THR A 79 3.84 -15.12 -19.71
C THR A 79 5.11 -14.68 -19.00
N VAL A 80 5.12 -13.52 -18.33
CA VAL A 80 6.30 -13.04 -17.60
C VAL A 80 6.70 -14.00 -16.47
N ASN A 81 5.74 -14.50 -15.69
CA ASN A 81 6.01 -15.45 -14.62
C ASN A 81 6.50 -16.81 -15.15
N LEU A 82 5.95 -17.28 -16.29
CA LEU A 82 6.43 -18.49 -16.95
C LEU A 82 7.86 -18.32 -17.47
N ILE A 83 8.18 -17.18 -18.11
CA ILE A 83 9.54 -16.88 -18.56
C ILE A 83 10.51 -16.86 -17.37
N LEU A 84 10.14 -16.20 -16.28
CA LEU A 84 10.98 -16.13 -15.08
C LEU A 84 11.21 -17.52 -14.47
N LEU A 85 10.15 -18.32 -14.29
CA LEU A 85 10.24 -19.65 -13.73
C LEU A 85 11.07 -20.58 -14.62
N THR A 86 10.81 -20.59 -15.93
CA THR A 86 11.54 -21.44 -16.89
C THR A 86 12.99 -21.01 -17.04
N GLY A 87 13.28 -19.71 -17.03
CA GLY A 87 14.66 -19.19 -17.03
C GLY A 87 15.43 -19.62 -15.78
N LEU A 88 14.83 -19.50 -14.59
CA LEU A 88 15.43 -19.97 -13.34
C LEU A 88 15.59 -21.50 -13.33
N ALA A 89 14.63 -22.25 -13.87
CA ALA A 89 14.70 -23.70 -13.99
C ALA A 89 15.85 -24.13 -14.92
N ALA A 90 16.02 -23.45 -16.06
CA ALA A 90 17.11 -23.71 -17.01
C ALA A 90 18.49 -23.45 -16.40
N LEU A 91 18.59 -22.54 -15.43
CA LEU A 91 19.80 -22.28 -14.65
C LEU A 91 19.99 -23.27 -13.47
N GLY A 92 19.10 -24.26 -13.29
CA GLY A 92 19.14 -25.19 -12.16
C GLY A 92 18.68 -24.60 -10.83
N MET A 93 18.03 -23.43 -10.85
CA MET A 93 17.63 -22.67 -9.66
C MET A 93 16.11 -22.37 -9.58
N PRO A 94 15.20 -23.30 -9.93
CA PRO A 94 13.75 -22.99 -9.97
C PRO A 94 13.19 -22.58 -8.61
N LEU A 95 13.79 -23.04 -7.51
CA LEU A 95 13.36 -22.69 -6.15
C LEU A 95 13.48 -21.19 -5.85
N LEU A 96 14.37 -20.45 -6.52
CA LEU A 96 14.47 -18.99 -6.35
C LEU A 96 13.19 -18.26 -6.76
N TYR A 97 12.38 -18.83 -7.64
CA TYR A 97 11.08 -18.27 -8.00
C TYR A 97 10.15 -18.16 -6.79
N LEU A 98 10.26 -19.09 -5.83
CA LEU A 98 9.45 -19.08 -4.61
C LEU A 98 9.75 -17.88 -3.71
N LEU A 99 10.93 -17.25 -3.79
CA LEU A 99 11.24 -16.05 -2.99
C LEU A 99 10.25 -14.93 -3.26
N TRP A 100 9.92 -14.70 -4.53
CA TRP A 100 8.92 -13.70 -4.94
C TRP A 100 7.51 -14.11 -4.48
N VAL A 101 7.12 -15.38 -4.72
CA VAL A 101 5.79 -15.88 -4.36
C VAL A 101 5.55 -15.79 -2.85
N VAL A 102 6.49 -16.28 -2.04
CA VAL A 102 6.41 -16.24 -0.58
C VAL A 102 6.37 -14.80 -0.10
N SER A 103 7.22 -13.92 -0.65
CA SER A 103 7.23 -12.50 -0.26
C SER A 103 5.90 -11.81 -0.55
N TYR A 104 5.29 -12.08 -1.71
CA TYR A 104 4.00 -11.51 -2.10
C TYR A 104 2.83 -12.02 -1.24
N PHE A 105 2.87 -13.30 -0.86
CA PHE A 105 1.86 -13.94 0.01
C PHE A 105 2.15 -13.80 1.50
N SER A 106 3.14 -13.00 1.92
CA SER A 106 3.41 -12.75 3.34
C SER A 106 3.74 -11.27 3.62
N PHE A 107 5.00 -10.90 3.50
CA PHE A 107 5.51 -9.61 3.95
C PHE A 107 5.06 -8.43 3.09
N TYR A 108 4.82 -8.63 1.79
CA TYR A 108 4.42 -7.55 0.89
C TYR A 108 3.14 -6.85 1.36
N MET A 109 2.09 -7.61 1.68
CA MET A 109 0.82 -7.01 2.13
C MET A 109 0.95 -6.33 3.50
N PHE A 110 1.81 -6.85 4.36
CA PHE A 110 2.09 -6.24 5.66
C PHE A 110 2.78 -4.88 5.50
N PHE A 111 3.86 -4.82 4.72
CA PHE A 111 4.57 -3.57 4.45
C PHE A 111 3.72 -2.58 3.65
N SER A 112 2.94 -3.07 2.68
CA SER A 112 1.99 -2.25 1.92
C SER A 112 0.93 -1.62 2.83
N ARG A 113 0.39 -2.37 3.80
CA ARG A 113 -0.51 -1.80 4.81
C ARG A 113 0.17 -0.69 5.60
N ILE A 114 1.35 -0.97 6.16
CA ILE A 114 2.06 0.02 6.98
C ILE A 114 2.32 1.29 6.18
N ARG A 115 2.75 1.18 4.92
CA ARG A 115 2.93 2.31 4.02
C ARG A 115 1.64 3.09 3.80
N ASN A 116 0.55 2.42 3.41
CA ASN A 116 -0.70 3.10 3.13
C ASN A 116 -1.31 3.78 4.36
N LEU A 117 -1.07 3.24 5.56
CA LEU A 117 -1.44 3.90 6.82
C LEU A 117 -0.49 5.06 7.19
N ALA A 118 0.80 4.97 6.82
CA ALA A 118 1.76 6.06 7.02
C ALA A 118 1.36 7.35 6.30
N GLU A 119 0.68 7.19 5.17
CA GLU A 119 0.31 8.24 4.24
C GLU A 119 -0.90 9.07 4.74
N HIS A 120 -1.96 8.42 5.24
CA HIS A 120 -3.25 9.08 5.52
C HIS A 120 -3.95 8.66 6.82
N ALA A 121 -3.49 7.63 7.54
CA ALA A 121 -4.21 7.16 8.71
C ALA A 121 -3.87 7.99 9.95
N ALA A 122 -4.87 8.28 10.79
CA ALA A 122 -4.71 9.05 12.03
C ALA A 122 -3.99 10.39 11.83
N VAL A 123 -4.25 11.05 10.69
CA VAL A 123 -3.84 12.44 10.39
C VAL A 123 -4.77 13.42 11.10
N PRO A 124 -4.42 14.72 11.20
CA PRO A 124 -5.23 15.71 11.90
C PRO A 124 -6.70 15.79 11.45
N ASP A 125 -6.95 15.80 10.13
CA ASP A 125 -8.30 15.83 9.58
C ASP A 125 -8.37 15.12 8.22
N LEU A 126 -9.14 14.04 8.15
CA LEU A 126 -9.27 13.20 6.95
C LEU A 126 -10.09 13.85 5.84
N LEU A 127 -11.00 14.78 6.19
CA LEU A 127 -11.96 15.40 5.26
C LEU A 127 -11.64 16.88 5.01
N ASN A 128 -10.40 17.27 5.26
CA ASN A 128 -9.88 18.58 4.91
C ASN A 128 -9.25 18.50 3.51
N ASP A 129 -9.44 19.52 2.67
CA ASP A 129 -8.86 19.58 1.33
C ASP A 129 -7.38 20.00 1.32
N ASP A 130 -6.88 20.56 2.41
CA ASP A 130 -5.46 20.86 2.60
C ASP A 130 -4.64 19.58 2.84
N PRO A 131 -3.66 19.25 1.96
CA PRO A 131 -2.76 18.13 2.16
C PRO A 131 -2.04 18.12 3.50
N LEU A 132 -1.77 19.28 4.11
CA LEU A 132 -1.12 19.38 5.43
C LEU A 132 -1.94 18.72 6.54
N MET A 133 -3.25 18.64 6.37
CA MET A 133 -4.20 18.13 7.35
C MET A 133 -4.58 16.67 7.11
N ASN A 134 -4.58 16.23 5.85
CA ASN A 134 -5.06 14.91 5.43
C ASN A 134 -3.93 13.93 5.01
N THR A 135 -2.67 14.38 4.99
CA THR A 135 -1.50 13.56 4.65
C THR A 135 -0.37 13.71 5.66
N ARG A 136 0.65 12.85 5.55
CA ARG A 136 1.81 12.86 6.44
C ARG A 136 3.12 12.58 5.70
N THR A 137 4.20 13.18 6.21
CA THR A 137 5.58 12.73 5.94
C THR A 137 6.08 11.85 7.08
N THR A 138 6.59 10.65 6.77
CA THR A 138 7.18 9.75 7.78
C THR A 138 8.66 9.56 7.51
N ILE A 139 9.53 10.29 8.20
CA ILE A 139 10.98 10.27 7.99
C ILE A 139 11.56 8.92 8.42
N PRO A 140 12.06 8.09 7.49
CA PRO A 140 12.48 6.74 7.81
C PRO A 140 13.97 6.66 8.15
N SER A 141 14.29 5.74 9.06
CA SER A 141 15.63 5.20 9.31
C SER A 141 16.13 4.41 8.10
N TRP A 142 17.43 4.13 8.04
CA TRP A 142 18.05 3.45 6.89
C TRP A 142 17.41 2.08 6.58
N TRP A 143 17.04 1.30 7.60
CA TRP A 143 16.43 -0.03 7.42
C TRP A 143 14.94 0.05 7.03
N GLU A 144 14.23 1.10 7.48
CA GLU A 144 12.83 1.37 7.09
C GLU A 144 12.76 1.72 5.60
N ARG A 145 13.79 2.40 5.06
CA ARG A 145 13.91 2.68 3.62
C ARG A 145 14.04 1.41 2.76
N LEU A 146 14.61 0.34 3.31
CA LEU A 146 14.74 -0.93 2.59
C LEU A 146 13.43 -1.71 2.52
N THR A 147 12.44 -1.38 3.37
CA THR A 147 11.24 -2.19 3.58
C THR A 147 9.95 -1.41 3.33
N VAL A 148 9.53 -0.56 4.29
CA VAL A 148 8.26 0.16 4.27
C VAL A 148 8.30 1.44 3.44
N ALA A 149 9.45 2.09 3.34
CA ALA A 149 9.63 3.38 2.68
C ALA A 149 10.68 3.41 1.55
N PRO A 150 10.69 2.43 0.61
CA PRO A 150 11.59 2.48 -0.53
C PRO A 150 11.19 3.63 -1.47
N ASN A 151 12.12 4.07 -2.33
CA ASN A 151 11.81 4.98 -3.43
C ASN A 151 11.20 6.35 -3.00
N SER A 152 11.57 6.88 -1.82
CA SER A 152 11.12 8.18 -1.31
C SER A 152 9.62 8.31 -1.03
N VAL A 153 8.88 7.19 -0.97
CA VAL A 153 7.42 7.19 -0.66
C VAL A 153 7.11 7.71 0.74
N CYS A 154 8.11 7.83 1.63
CA CYS A 154 7.99 8.49 2.92
C CYS A 154 7.60 9.98 2.84
N TYR A 155 7.88 10.63 1.71
CA TYR A 155 7.59 12.04 1.44
C TYR A 155 6.26 12.20 0.72
N HIS A 156 5.20 11.64 1.33
CA HIS A 156 3.88 11.55 0.70
C HIS A 156 3.16 12.90 0.70
N LEU A 157 3.26 13.66 1.78
CA LEU A 157 2.75 15.02 1.84
C LEU A 157 3.36 15.90 0.74
N GLU A 158 4.68 15.83 0.54
CA GLU A 158 5.35 16.61 -0.50
C GLU A 158 4.89 16.20 -1.90
N HIS A 159 4.63 14.91 -2.10
CA HIS A 159 4.04 14.39 -3.32
C HIS A 159 2.61 14.91 -3.55
N HIS A 160 1.79 15.07 -2.50
CA HIS A 160 0.46 15.67 -2.63
C HIS A 160 0.50 17.18 -2.86
N LEU A 161 1.44 17.89 -2.22
CA LEU A 161 1.64 19.32 -2.45
C LEU A 161 2.02 19.61 -3.91
N VAL A 162 2.95 18.84 -4.49
CA VAL A 162 3.38 19.00 -5.87
C VAL A 162 3.67 17.64 -6.53
N PRO A 163 2.65 16.96 -7.09
CA PRO A 163 2.80 15.61 -7.66
C PRO A 163 3.75 15.51 -8.87
N SER A 164 4.10 16.65 -9.47
CA SER A 164 5.05 16.73 -10.58
C SER A 164 6.51 16.63 -10.14
N VAL A 165 6.82 16.77 -8.85
CA VAL A 165 8.18 16.61 -8.34
C VAL A 165 8.60 15.14 -8.44
N PRO A 166 9.69 14.82 -9.17
CA PRO A 166 10.13 13.45 -9.29
C PRO A 166 10.53 12.85 -7.93
N LYS A 167 10.23 11.58 -7.70
CA LYS A 167 10.48 10.88 -6.41
C LYS A 167 11.91 11.04 -5.85
N TYR A 168 12.92 11.11 -6.72
CA TYR A 168 14.32 11.25 -6.32
C TYR A 168 14.68 12.68 -5.85
N ARG A 169 13.80 13.67 -6.07
CA ARG A 169 13.94 15.04 -5.59
C ARG A 169 13.10 15.36 -4.35
N LEU A 170 12.16 14.48 -3.95
CA LEU A 170 11.27 14.73 -2.82
C LEU A 170 12.02 15.02 -1.51
N ALA A 171 13.13 14.34 -1.24
CA ALA A 171 13.94 14.63 -0.05
C ALA A 171 14.54 16.04 -0.07
N GLY A 172 14.95 16.53 -1.23
CA GLY A 172 15.43 17.91 -1.40
C GLY A 172 14.29 18.92 -1.31
N PHE A 173 13.14 18.59 -1.86
CA PHE A 173 11.94 19.41 -1.80
C PHE A 173 11.44 19.56 -0.35
N HIS A 174 11.36 18.47 0.41
CA HIS A 174 11.07 18.47 1.84
C HIS A 174 11.96 19.46 2.61
N ARG A 175 13.28 19.42 2.42
CA ARG A 175 14.21 20.37 3.07
C ARG A 175 13.94 21.83 2.68
N ALA A 176 13.58 22.07 1.42
CA ALA A 176 13.26 23.41 0.94
C ALA A 176 11.95 23.93 1.56
N LEU A 177 10.94 23.06 1.74
CA LEU A 177 9.69 23.39 2.40
C LEU A 177 9.88 23.69 3.90
N ILE A 178 10.67 22.88 4.62
CA ILE A 178 11.07 23.16 6.01
C ILE A 178 11.74 24.52 6.13
N LYS A 179 12.74 24.81 5.27
CA LYS A 179 13.47 26.09 5.32
C LYS A 179 12.54 27.31 5.12
N ARG A 180 11.42 27.12 4.44
CA ARG A 180 10.43 28.16 4.16
C ARG A 180 9.29 28.22 5.19
N GLY A 181 9.30 27.36 6.22
CA GLY A 181 8.24 27.29 7.23
C GLY A 181 6.93 26.67 6.73
N VAL A 182 6.90 26.08 5.53
CA VAL A 182 5.66 25.54 4.93
C VAL A 182 5.16 24.31 5.68
N LEU A 183 6.06 23.57 6.33
CA LEU A 183 5.73 22.33 7.04
C LEU A 183 5.62 22.51 8.57
N ASP A 184 5.56 23.74 9.07
CA ASP A 184 5.58 24.01 10.51
C ASP A 184 4.34 23.46 11.22
N SER A 185 3.20 23.40 10.53
CA SER A 185 1.94 22.79 11.00
C SER A 185 1.71 21.37 10.49
N ALA A 186 2.63 20.83 9.67
CA ALA A 186 2.42 19.53 9.03
C ALA A 186 2.53 18.36 10.01
N ASP A 187 1.77 17.30 9.79
CA ASP A 187 2.03 16.03 10.46
C ASP A 187 3.31 15.39 9.89
N ILE A 188 4.40 15.49 10.65
CA ILE A 188 5.64 14.77 10.40
C ILE A 188 5.87 13.75 11.50
N SER A 189 6.10 12.50 11.11
CA SER A 189 6.51 11.42 12.03
C SER A 189 7.95 11.01 11.79
N ILE A 190 8.69 10.75 12.86
CA ILE A 190 10.06 10.28 12.85
C ILE A 190 10.06 8.77 13.10
N GLY A 191 10.30 8.02 12.03
CA GLY A 191 10.29 6.56 12.02
C GLY A 191 8.90 5.95 12.06
N TYR A 192 8.82 4.69 11.65
CA TYR A 192 7.57 3.95 11.58
C TYR A 192 7.10 3.42 12.94
N VAL A 193 7.99 3.37 13.94
CA VAL A 193 7.59 3.05 15.32
C VAL A 193 6.68 4.15 15.89
N GLN A 194 7.04 5.43 15.70
CA GLN A 194 6.20 6.55 16.13
C GLN A 194 4.87 6.54 15.39
N LEU A 195 4.90 6.30 14.08
CA LEU A 195 3.70 6.15 13.28
C LEU A 195 2.79 5.04 13.83
N VAL A 196 3.32 3.84 14.07
CA VAL A 196 2.50 2.71 14.58
C VAL A 196 1.85 3.04 15.91
N ARG A 197 2.50 3.81 16.78
CA ARG A 197 1.88 4.32 18.02
C ARG A 197 0.71 5.25 17.73
N LYS A 198 0.81 6.16 16.75
CA LYS A 198 -0.32 7.03 16.32
C LYS A 198 -1.51 6.23 15.80
N LEU A 199 -1.28 5.05 15.22
CA LEU A 199 -2.33 4.18 14.69
C LEU A 199 -3.11 3.42 15.78
N ILE A 200 -2.64 3.48 17.04
CA ILE A 200 -3.19 2.71 18.15
C ILE A 200 -3.92 3.66 19.13
N VAL A 201 -5.19 3.38 19.41
CA VAL A 201 -5.92 4.04 20.50
C VAL A 201 -5.37 3.54 21.84
N ALA A 202 -5.06 4.45 22.77
CA ALA A 202 -4.71 4.06 24.13
C ALA A 202 -5.85 3.24 24.75
N PRO A 203 -5.56 2.18 25.52
CA PRO A 203 -6.62 1.49 26.25
C PRO A 203 -7.32 2.49 27.18
N THR A 204 -8.63 2.60 27.03
CA THR A 204 -9.53 3.30 27.97
C THR A 204 -9.56 2.59 29.30
#